data_AF-A0A936A7Q8-F1
#
_entry.id   AF-A0A936A7Q8-F1
#
_cell.length_a   1.000
_cell.length_b   1.000
_cell.length_c   1.000
_cell.angle_alpha   90.00
_cell.angle_beta   90.00
_cell.angle_gamma   90.00
#
_symmetry.space_group_name_H-M   'P 1'
#
loop_
_entity.id
_entity.type
_entity.pdbx_description
1 polymer ?
#
loop_
_entity_poly.entity_id
_entity_poly.type
_entity_poly.pdbx_seq_one_letter_code
_entity_poly.pdbx_strand_id
1 'polypeptide(L)'
;MNGEAFVFFSEHFKKVINPQSITVQLTPGSAETFGVAVVEKNADGFRIKELQKGTGNFSFDWEVKAVRKGYESYEVYHKKENLRAVHETSGFAPSNKQIHSMRHKLDHSSK
;
A
#
# COMPACT_ATOMS: atom_id res chain seq x y z
N MET A 1 25.21 -9.62 -19.96
CA MET A 1 23.89 -9.50 -19.29
C MET A 1 22.86 -10.14 -20.21
N ASN A 2 22.00 -11.02 -19.70
CA ASN A 2 21.09 -11.84 -20.53
C ASN A 2 19.73 -11.16 -20.77
N GLY A 3 19.72 -9.83 -20.87
CA GLY A 3 18.49 -9.05 -20.96
C GLY A 3 17.61 -9.08 -19.70
N GLU A 4 18.20 -9.39 -18.54
CA GLU A 4 17.46 -9.55 -17.28
C GLU A 4 17.99 -8.62 -16.19
N ALA A 5 17.07 -8.14 -15.36
CA ALA A 5 17.40 -7.37 -14.16
C ALA A 5 16.45 -7.75 -13.02
N PHE A 6 16.97 -7.73 -11.79
CA PHE A 6 16.16 -7.85 -10.58
C PHE A 6 16.08 -6.49 -9.88
N VAL A 7 14.86 -6.04 -9.59
CA VAL A 7 14.60 -4.78 -8.90
C VAL A 7 14.21 -5.11 -7.46
N PHE A 8 15.05 -4.72 -6.51
CA PHE A 8 14.80 -4.92 -5.08
C PHE A 8 13.83 -3.88 -4.54
N PHE A 9 12.90 -4.33 -3.70
CA PHE A 9 12.06 -3.43 -2.92
C PHE A 9 12.83 -2.84 -1.75
N SER A 10 12.41 -1.64 -1.34
CA SER A 10 12.90 -1.01 -0.12
C SER A 10 12.50 -1.80 1.13
N GLU A 11 13.31 -1.72 2.18
CA GLU A 11 13.03 -2.41 3.45
C GLU A 11 11.66 -2.05 4.06
N HIS A 12 11.23 -0.79 3.95
CA HIS A 12 9.94 -0.36 4.48
C HIS A 12 8.78 -0.98 3.69
N PHE A 13 8.90 -1.12 2.37
CA PHE A 13 7.86 -1.72 1.53
C PHE A 13 7.69 -3.19 1.88
N LYS A 14 8.78 -3.97 1.94
CA LYS A 14 8.77 -5.40 2.28
C LYS A 14 8.08 -5.70 3.62
N LYS A 15 8.22 -4.80 4.59
CA LYS A 15 7.61 -4.96 5.92
C LYS A 15 6.08 -4.86 5.88
N VAL A 16 5.52 -4.02 5.01
CA VAL A 16 4.10 -3.65 5.06
C VAL A 16 3.22 -4.32 4.03
N ILE A 17 3.76 -4.97 2.99
CA ILE A 17 2.95 -5.50 1.87
C ILE A 17 2.63 -6.99 1.96
N ASN A 18 1.48 -7.40 1.43
CA ASN A 18 1.20 -8.79 1.10
C ASN A 18 1.87 -9.15 -0.26
N PRO A 19 2.90 -10.00 -0.29
CA PRO A 19 3.63 -10.31 -1.53
C PRO A 19 2.77 -10.97 -2.62
N GLN A 20 1.71 -11.68 -2.25
CA GLN A 20 0.83 -12.34 -3.20
C GLN A 20 -0.07 -11.36 -3.98
N SER A 21 -0.14 -10.11 -3.53
CA SER A 21 -0.97 -9.04 -4.13
C SER A 21 -0.17 -8.05 -4.99
N ILE A 22 1.11 -8.32 -5.24
CA ILE A 22 1.99 -7.41 -5.98
C ILE A 22 1.51 -7.26 -7.43
N THR A 23 1.30 -6.01 -7.83
CA THR A 23 1.18 -5.58 -9.23
C THR A 23 2.36 -4.68 -9.56
N VAL A 24 2.95 -4.92 -10.73
CA VAL A 24 4.07 -4.14 -11.26
C VAL A 24 3.64 -3.60 -12.62
N GLN A 25 3.80 -2.28 -12.81
CA GLN A 25 3.59 -1.61 -14.08
C GLN A 25 4.95 -1.12 -14.59
N LEU A 26 5.21 -1.36 -15.87
CA LEU A 26 6.48 -1.01 -16.52
C LEU A 26 6.22 -0.03 -17.66
N THR A 27 7.15 0.87 -17.90
CA THR A 27 7.17 1.74 -19.09
C THR A 27 8.56 1.70 -19.70
N PRO A 28 8.73 1.14 -20.91
CA PRO A 28 10.01 1.20 -21.60
C PRO A 28 10.40 2.66 -21.92
N GLY A 29 11.68 2.99 -21.72
CA GLY A 29 12.25 4.31 -22.02
C GLY A 29 12.79 4.45 -23.44
N SER A 30 12.55 3.47 -24.32
CA SER A 30 12.94 3.50 -25.72
C SER A 30 11.79 3.05 -26.61
N ALA A 31 11.61 3.71 -27.76
CA ALA A 31 10.66 3.30 -28.80
C ALA A 31 11.22 2.15 -29.66
N GLU A 32 12.54 1.93 -29.67
CA GLU A 32 13.23 0.86 -30.40
C GLU A 32 13.29 -0.43 -29.59
N THR A 33 12.23 -0.73 -28.84
CA THR A 33 12.13 -1.89 -27.95
C THR A 33 11.07 -2.87 -28.44
N PHE A 34 11.28 -4.16 -28.17
CA PHE A 34 10.25 -5.18 -28.29
C PHE A 34 9.38 -5.29 -27.03
N GLY A 35 9.68 -4.47 -26.02
CA GLY A 35 9.01 -4.44 -24.73
C GLY A 35 9.84 -5.07 -23.61
N VAL A 36 9.24 -5.10 -22.42
CA VAL A 36 9.79 -5.68 -21.19
C VAL A 36 8.67 -6.44 -20.48
N ALA A 37 8.99 -7.59 -19.90
CA ALA A 37 8.05 -8.40 -19.15
C ALA A 37 8.55 -8.64 -17.72
N VAL A 38 7.61 -8.67 -16.77
CA VAL A 38 7.87 -9.18 -15.41
C VAL A 38 7.76 -10.69 -15.45
N VAL A 39 8.83 -11.40 -15.11
CA VAL A 39 8.89 -12.87 -15.16
C VAL A 39 8.85 -13.52 -13.78
N GLU A 40 9.08 -12.73 -12.73
CA GLU A 40 9.07 -13.20 -11.35
C GLU A 40 8.64 -12.05 -10.41
N LYS A 41 7.87 -12.37 -9.37
CA LYS A 41 7.54 -11.46 -8.26
C LYS A 41 7.66 -12.25 -6.96
N ASN A 42 8.31 -11.69 -5.96
CA ASN A 42 8.44 -12.28 -4.63
C ASN A 42 8.46 -11.19 -3.55
N ALA A 43 8.69 -11.56 -2.29
CA ALA A 43 8.66 -10.63 -1.17
C ALA A 43 9.82 -9.60 -1.20
N ASP A 44 10.90 -9.89 -1.93
CA ASP A 44 12.10 -9.05 -1.99
C ASP A 44 12.12 -8.12 -3.20
N GLY A 45 11.34 -8.42 -4.25
CA GLY A 45 11.37 -7.65 -5.48
C GLY A 45 10.67 -8.32 -6.65
N PHE A 46 11.10 -7.95 -7.85
CA PHE A 46 10.63 -8.54 -9.09
C PHE A 46 11.77 -8.64 -10.12
N ARG A 47 11.65 -9.63 -11.01
CA ARG A 47 12.56 -9.83 -12.13
C ARG A 47 11.90 -9.39 -13.42
N ILE A 48 12.65 -8.66 -14.24
CA ILE A 48 12.25 -8.30 -15.59
C ILE A 48 13.13 -8.99 -16.63
N LYS A 49 12.58 -9.11 -17.83
CA LYS A 49 13.28 -9.54 -19.03
C LYS A 49 12.87 -8.69 -20.23
N GLU A 50 13.83 -8.24 -21.03
CA GLU A 50 13.53 -7.65 -22.34
C GLU A 50 13.00 -8.71 -23.32
N LEU A 51 12.36 -8.30 -24.40
CA LEU A 51 11.66 -9.22 -25.31
C LEU A 51 12.39 -9.49 -26.64
N GLN A 52 13.66 -9.09 -26.75
CA GLN A 52 14.54 -9.26 -27.90
C GLN A 52 15.69 -10.23 -27.62
N LYS A 53 15.42 -11.36 -26.94
CA LYS A 53 16.36 -12.50 -26.81
C LYS A 53 17.72 -12.16 -26.18
N GLY A 54 17.73 -11.24 -25.22
CA GLY A 54 18.89 -10.80 -24.47
C GLY A 54 19.64 -9.63 -25.10
N THR A 55 19.20 -9.11 -26.24
CA THR A 55 19.94 -8.07 -26.98
C THR A 55 19.44 -6.65 -26.73
N GLY A 56 18.22 -6.48 -26.20
CA GLY A 56 17.69 -5.17 -25.87
C GLY A 56 18.49 -4.48 -24.77
N ASN A 57 18.79 -3.19 -24.96
CA ASN A 57 19.45 -2.34 -23.95
C ASN A 57 18.81 -0.95 -23.93
N PHE A 58 18.01 -0.68 -22.90
CA PHE A 58 17.29 0.58 -22.72
C PHE A 58 16.89 0.75 -21.24
N SER A 59 16.62 1.99 -20.83
CA SER A 59 16.05 2.28 -19.51
C SER A 59 14.55 1.94 -19.47
N PHE A 60 14.01 1.79 -18.27
CA PHE A 60 12.58 1.63 -18.05
C PHE A 60 12.19 2.27 -16.72
N ASP A 61 10.98 2.80 -16.67
CA ASP A 61 10.34 3.24 -15.45
C ASP A 61 9.44 2.13 -14.90
N TRP A 62 9.23 2.14 -13.59
CA TRP A 62 8.40 1.15 -12.93
C TRP A 62 7.61 1.75 -11.77
N GLU A 63 6.41 1.21 -11.59
CA GLU A 63 5.61 1.41 -10.38
C GLU A 63 5.22 0.06 -9.81
N VAL A 64 5.30 -0.08 -8.49
CA VAL A 64 4.87 -1.28 -7.78
C VAL A 64 3.83 -0.91 -6.74
N LYS A 65 2.72 -1.66 -6.73
CA LYS A 65 1.68 -1.58 -5.69
C LYS A 65 1.38 -2.97 -5.14
N ALA A 66 0.97 -3.02 -3.88
CA ALA A 66 0.51 -4.23 -3.22
C ALA A 66 -0.46 -3.85 -2.10
N VAL A 67 -1.34 -4.78 -1.74
CA VAL A 67 -2.22 -4.64 -0.56
C VAL A 67 -1.36 -4.66 0.70
N ARG A 68 -1.70 -3.81 1.68
CA ARG A 68 -1.01 -3.76 2.97
C ARG A 68 -1.36 -5.01 3.80
N LYS A 69 -0.36 -5.62 4.46
CA LYS A 69 -0.55 -6.74 5.39
C LYS A 69 -1.62 -6.39 6.44
N GLY A 70 -2.58 -7.28 6.64
CA GLY A 70 -3.69 -7.12 7.57
C GLY A 70 -4.88 -6.31 7.03
N TYR A 71 -4.82 -5.86 5.78
CA TYR A 71 -5.89 -5.12 5.10
C TYR A 71 -6.38 -5.83 3.83
N GLU A 72 -6.10 -7.12 3.67
CA GLU A 72 -6.48 -7.94 2.51
C GLU A 72 -8.00 -8.01 2.30
N SER A 73 -8.77 -7.92 3.39
CA SER A 73 -10.23 -7.94 3.38
C SER A 73 -10.83 -6.57 3.68
N TYR A 74 -10.05 -5.49 3.55
CA TYR A 74 -10.55 -4.14 3.81
C TYR A 74 -11.54 -3.73 2.72
N GLU A 75 -12.81 -3.59 3.10
CA GLU A 75 -13.85 -3.06 2.21
C GLU A 75 -13.88 -1.53 2.31
N VAL A 76 -13.73 -0.85 1.18
CA VAL A 76 -13.81 0.63 1.14
C VAL A 76 -15.26 1.11 1.23
N TYR A 77 -16.20 0.30 0.74
CA TYR A 77 -17.62 0.61 0.75
C TYR A 77 -18.28 0.01 1.99
N HIS A 78 -18.88 0.87 2.82
CA HIS A 78 -19.68 0.43 3.96
C HIS A 78 -21.10 0.97 3.80
N LYS A 79 -22.11 0.12 4.02
CA LYS A 79 -23.48 0.60 4.22
C LYS A 79 -23.48 1.55 5.42
N LYS A 80 -24.24 2.66 5.33
CA LYS A 80 -24.30 3.70 6.38
C LYS A 80 -24.57 3.15 7.79
N GLU A 81 -25.33 2.05 7.88
CA GLU A 81 -25.65 1.34 9.12
C GLU A 81 -24.40 0.76 9.82
N ASN A 82 -23.42 0.28 9.05
CA ASN A 82 -22.21 -0.38 9.58
C ASN A 82 -21.17 0.63 10.09
N LEU A 83 -21.18 1.87 9.59
CA LEU A 83 -20.26 2.93 10.04
C LEU A 83 -20.51 3.36 11.49
N ARG A 84 -21.76 3.27 11.97
CA ARG A 84 -22.11 3.61 13.36
C ARG A 84 -21.61 2.56 14.36
N ALA A 85 -21.70 1.27 13.99
CA ALA A 85 -21.29 0.16 14.86
C ALA A 85 -19.76 0.11 15.09
N VAL A 86 -18.95 0.46 14.08
CA VAL A 86 -17.48 0.51 14.22
C VAL A 86 -17.04 1.66 15.13
N HIS A 87 -17.73 2.81 15.09
CA HIS A 87 -17.42 3.96 15.95
C HIS A 87 -17.73 3.69 17.44
N GLU A 88 -18.70 2.82 17.73
CA GLU A 88 -19.03 2.42 19.11
C GLU A 88 -18.07 1.35 19.67
N THR A 89 -17.46 0.53 18.81
CA THR A 89 -16.60 -0.59 19.21
C THR A 89 -15.10 -0.25 19.18
N SER A 90 -14.69 0.81 18.48
CA SER A 90 -13.28 1.24 18.34
C SER A 90 -12.82 2.34 19.33
N GLY A 91 -13.45 2.44 20.50
CA GLY A 91 -12.77 2.79 21.75
C GLY A 91 -11.97 4.10 21.88
N PHE A 92 -12.16 5.11 21.03
CA PHE A 92 -11.74 6.48 21.33
C PHE A 92 -12.84 7.49 21.00
N ALA A 93 -13.91 7.44 21.79
CA ALA A 93 -14.81 8.57 21.94
C ALA A 93 -14.93 8.87 23.44
N PRO A 94 -14.42 10.00 23.96
CA PRO A 94 -14.75 10.38 25.33
C PRO A 94 -16.28 10.51 25.40
N SER A 95 -16.89 9.70 26.26
CA SER A 95 -18.35 9.67 26.37
C SER A 95 -18.88 11.07 26.67
N ASN A 96 -19.95 11.47 25.98
CA ASN A 96 -20.54 12.81 26.10
C ASN A 96 -21.04 13.12 27.53
N LYS A 97 -21.18 12.09 28.39
CA LYS A 97 -21.48 12.24 29.83
C LYS A 97 -20.29 12.77 30.65
N GLN A 98 -19.05 12.57 30.19
CA GLN A 98 -17.83 13.02 30.87
C GLN A 98 -17.51 14.50 30.56
N ILE A 99 -17.97 15.01 29.41
CA ILE A 99 -17.83 16.42 29.02
C ILE A 99 -18.74 17.31 29.89
N HIS A 100 -19.92 16.83 30.27
CA HIS A 100 -20.86 17.59 31.11
C HIS A 100 -20.38 17.72 32.57
N SER A 101 -19.70 16.70 33.12
CA SER A 101 -19.15 16.76 34.49
C SER A 101 -17.85 17.56 34.59
N MET A 102 -17.09 17.72 33.50
CA MET A 102 -15.88 18.57 33.46
C MET A 102 -16.21 20.06 33.34
N ARG A 103 -17.26 20.44 32.61
CA ARG A 103 -17.70 21.85 32.53
C ARG A 103 -18.17 22.41 33.86
N HIS A 104 -18.82 21.58 34.69
CA HIS A 104 -19.30 22.02 36.00
C HIS A 104 -18.18 22.17 37.04
N LYS A 105 -17.05 21.47 36.90
CA LYS A 105 -15.90 21.56 37.84
C LYS A 105 -14.99 22.76 37.56
N LEU A 106 -14.89 23.22 36.32
CA LEU A 106 -14.09 24.39 35.97
C LEU A 106 -14.73 25.71 36.43
N ASP A 107 -16.06 25.78 36.45
CA ASP A 107 -16.81 26.98 36.87
C ASP A 107 -16.78 27.23 38.39
N HIS A 108 -16.41 26.21 39.18
CA HIS A 108 -16.29 26.31 40.65
C HIS A 108 -14.84 26.48 41.14
N SER A 109 -13.87 26.56 40.22
CA SER A 109 -12.44 26.76 40.56
C SER A 109 -11.94 28.19 40.30
N SER A 110 -12.80 29.11 39.87
CA SER A 110 -12.50 30.54 39.82
C SER A 110 -13.25 31.28 40.94
N LYS A 111 -12.73 31.17 42.16
CA LYS A 111 -12.88 32.15 43.24
C LYS A 111 -11.53 32.35 43.90
#